data_AF-A0A853JJK0-F1
#
_entry.id   AF-A0A853JJK0-F1
#
_cell.length_a   1.000
_cell.length_b   1.000
_cell.length_c   1.000
_cell.angle_alpha   90.00
_cell.angle_beta   90.00
_cell.angle_gamma   90.00
#
_symmetry.space_group_name_H-M   'P 1'
#
loop_
_entity.id
_entity.type
_entity.pdbx_description
1 polymer ?
#
loop_
_entity_poly.entity_id
_entity_poly.type
_entity_poly.pdbx_seq_one_letter_code
_entity_poly.pdbx_strand_id
1 'polypeptide(L)' 'MTKLMVIGGFLGAGKTTAMIEAAKTLKKIGNTVGLITNDQTDYLVDTQYVEYHDLEVTELTGSCFCCNYPGFADA' A
#
# COMPACT_ATOMS: atom_id res chain seq x y z
N MET A 1 -18.68 -3.51 6.38
CA MET A 1 -18.06 -2.17 6.47
C MET A 1 -16.56 -2.35 6.30
N THR A 2 -15.95 -1.66 5.34
CA THR A 2 -14.52 -1.80 5.05
C THR A 2 -13.69 -1.04 6.09
N LYS A 3 -12.63 -1.66 6.62
CA LYS A 3 -11.69 -1.01 7.53
C LYS A 3 -10.49 -0.49 6.72
N LEU A 4 -10.17 0.79 6.88
CA LEU A 4 -8.98 1.40 6.27
C LEU A 4 -7.85 1.44 7.30
N MET A 5 -6.67 0.98 6.91
CA MET A 5 -5.44 1.06 7.72
C MET A 5 -4.40 1.85 6.94
N VAL A 6 -3.94 2.96 7.50
CA VAL A 6 -2.88 3.80 6.91
C VAL A 6 -1.57 3.48 7.61
N ILE A 7 -0.56 3.04 6.86
CA ILE A 7 0.76 2.70 7.39
C ILE A 7 1.75 3.78 6.96
N GLY A 8 2.13 4.64 7.91
CA GLY A 8 3.13 5.69 7.72
C GLY A 8 4.48 5.35 8.37
N GLY A 9 5.52 6.11 8.02
CA GLY A 9 6.86 5.96 8.60
C GLY A 9 7.99 6.38 7.66
N PHE A 10 9.19 6.58 8.22
CA PHE A 10 10.39 6.99 7.49
C PHE A 10 10.81 5.98 6.40
N LEU A 11 11.64 6.42 5.45
CA LEU A 11 12.26 5.53 4.46
C LEU A 11 13.06 4.44 5.17
N GLY A 12 12.89 3.17 4.76
CA GLY A 12 13.54 2.03 5.40
C GLY A 12 12.90 1.56 6.71
N ALA A 13 11.80 2.17 7.19
CA ALA A 13 11.12 1.75 8.43
C ALA A 13 10.39 0.39 8.36
N GLY A 14 10.50 -0.35 7.24
CA GLY A 14 9.86 -1.66 7.08
C GLY A 14 8.37 -1.63 6.75
N LYS A 15 7.84 -0.51 6.23
CA LYS A 15 6.41 -0.33 5.92
C LYS A 15 5.86 -1.40 4.97
N THR A 16 6.52 -1.63 3.85
CA THR A 16 6.10 -2.61 2.82
C THR A 16 6.06 -4.03 3.41
N THR A 17 7.09 -4.41 4.17
CA THR A 17 7.14 -5.70 4.88
C THR A 17 6.00 -5.85 5.89
N ALA A 18 5.73 -4.82 6.69
CA ALA A 18 4.64 -4.83 7.65
C ALA A 18 3.26 -4.95 6.97
N MET A 19 3.06 -4.25 5.85
CA MET A 19 1.83 -4.35 5.03
C MET A 19 1.61 -5.78 4.54
N ILE A 20 2.64 -6.41 3.97
CA ILE A 20 2.58 -7.78 3.43
C ILE A 20 2.23 -8.79 4.53
N GLU A 21 2.91 -8.74 5.67
CA GLU A 21 2.69 -9.70 6.76
C GLU A 21 1.33 -9.50 7.44
N ALA A 22 0.86 -8.25 7.55
CA ALA A 22 -0.49 -7.95 8.00
C ALA A 22 -1.54 -8.52 7.04
N ALA A 23 -1.37 -8.32 5.73
CA ALA A 23 -2.28 -8.84 4.72
C ALA A 23 -2.36 -10.38 4.73
N LYS A 24 -1.21 -11.06 4.80
CA LYS A 24 -1.15 -12.53 4.94
C LYS A 24 -1.87 -13.01 6.19
N THR A 25 -1.64 -12.35 7.32
CA THR A 25 -2.28 -12.70 8.60
C THR A 25 -3.80 -12.53 8.55
N LEU A 26 -4.27 -11.41 8.00
CA LEU A 26 -5.70 -11.12 7.85
C LEU A 26 -6.40 -12.07 6.86
N LYS A 27 -5.75 -12.41 5.74
CA LYS A 27 -6.25 -13.41 4.79
C LYS A 27 -6.35 -14.79 5.43
N LYS A 28 -5.38 -15.21 6.25
CA LYS A 28 -5.40 -16.50 6.96
C LYS A 28 -6.59 -16.66 7.91
N ILE A 29 -7.10 -15.57 8.48
CA ILE A 29 -8.29 -15.58 9.34
C ILE A 29 -9.59 -15.25 8.58
N GLY A 30 -9.57 -15.33 7.25
CA GLY A 30 -10.76 -15.24 6.39
C GLY A 30 -11.15 -13.83 5.94
N ASN A 31 -10.31 -12.80 6.15
CA ASN A 31 -10.61 -11.46 5.64
C ASN A 31 -10.16 -11.28 4.19
N THR A 32 -10.98 -10.60 3.40
CA THR A 32 -10.54 -10.03 2.11
C THR A 32 -9.71 -8.78 2.37
N VAL A 33 -8.54 -8.69 1.75
CA VAL A 33 -7.58 -7.59 1.92
C VAL A 33 -7.12 -7.12 0.56
N GLY A 34 -7.25 -5.82 0.29
CA GLY A 34 -6.58 -5.12 -0.81
C GLY A 34 -5.50 -4.20 -0.26
N LEU A 35 -4.40 -4.06 -0.99
CA LEU A 35 -3.28 -3.20 -0.62
C LEU A 35 -3.20 -2.00 -1.55
N ILE A 36 -2.77 -0.87 -1.01
CA ILE A 36 -2.52 0.35 -1.78
C ILE A 36 -1.09 0.83 -1.49
N THR A 37 -0.27 0.93 -2.53
CA THR A 37 1.12 1.43 -2.44
C THR A 37 1.20 2.86 -2.98
N ASN A 38 2.13 3.63 -2.42
CA ASN A 38 2.48 4.98 -2.86
C ASN A 38 3.94 4.98 -3.28
N ASP A 39 4.27 4.16 -4.28
CA ASP A 39 5.56 4.17 -4.93
C ASP A 39 5.56 5.29 -5.99
N GLN A 40 6.67 5.99 -6.14
CA GLN A 40 6.82 7.13 -7.06
C GLN A 40 8.04 6.97 -7.97
N THR A 41 8.68 5.81 -7.91
CA THR A 41 9.78 5.50 -8.82
C THR A 41 9.22 4.87 -10.09
N ASP A 42 9.87 5.12 -11.23
CA ASP A 42 9.49 4.50 -12.51
C ASP A 42 9.46 2.96 -12.46
N TYR A 43 10.08 2.38 -11.43
CA TYR A 43 10.23 0.94 -11.23
C TYR A 43 9.15 0.32 -10.36
N LEU A 44 8.34 1.10 -9.63
CA LEU A 44 7.20 0.61 -8.84
C LEU A 44 7.55 -0.58 -7.93
N VAL A 45 8.73 -0.51 -7.31
CA VAL A 45 9.33 -1.59 -6.54
C VAL A 45 8.41 -2.09 -5.43
N ASP A 46 7.71 -1.20 -4.72
CA ASP A 46 6.78 -1.61 -3.65
C ASP A 46 5.59 -2.39 -4.21
N THR A 47 5.00 -1.96 -5.32
CA THR A 47 3.88 -2.64 -5.99
C THR A 47 4.32 -4.02 -6.46
N GLN A 48 5.44 -4.09 -7.20
CA GLN A 48 6.00 -5.35 -7.70
C GLN A 48 6.36 -6.32 -6.57
N TYR A 49 6.89 -5.80 -5.46
CA TYR A 49 7.25 -6.62 -4.31
C TYR A 49 6.02 -7.21 -3.62
N VAL A 50 4.91 -6.48 -3.55
CA VAL A 50 3.64 -6.98 -3.02
C VAL A 50 3.03 -8.03 -3.96
N GLU A 51 3.03 -7.79 -5.27
CA GLU A 51 2.56 -8.76 -6.27
C GLU A 51 3.38 -10.06 -6.24
N TYR A 52 4.70 -9.97 -6.06
CA TYR A 52 5.59 -11.13 -5.88
C TYR A 52 5.18 -12.02 -4.68
N HIS A 53 4.46 -11.47 -3.70
CA HIS A 53 3.93 -12.21 -2.56
C HIS A 53 2.49 -12.73 -2.77
N ASP A 54 2.00 -12.77 -4.02
CA ASP A 54 0.67 -13.23 -4.41
C ASP A 54 -0.46 -12.44 -3.70
N LEU A 55 -0.23 -11.15 -3.49
CA LEU A 55 -1.18 -10.24 -2.87
C LEU A 55 -1.74 -9.27 -3.90
N GLU A 56 -3.04 -8.99 -3.78
CA GLU A 56 -3.73 -8.02 -4.61
C GLU A 56 -3.39 -6.60 -4.14
N VAL A 57 -2.83 -5.81 -5.04
CA VAL A 57 -2.36 -4.45 -4.76
C VAL A 57 -2.75 -3.53 -5.92
N THR A 58 -3.03 -2.28 -5.58
CA THR A 58 -3.24 -1.21 -6.55
C THR A 58 -2.35 -0.03 -6.17
N GLU A 59 -1.86 0.68 -7.16
CA GLU A 59 -1.04 1.85 -6.96
C GLU A 59 -1.88 3.13 -7.03
N LEU A 60 -1.52 4.13 -6.20
CA LEU A 60 -2.04 5.48 -6.37
C LEU A 60 -1.31 6.19 -7.52
N THR A 61 -1.88 6.11 -8.72
CA THR A 61 -1.41 6.86 -9.88
C THR A 61 -2.02 8.28 -9.91
N GLY A 62 -1.21 9.32 -10.12
CA GLY A 62 -1.70 10.68 -10.45
C GLY A 62 -1.71 11.75 -9.35
N SER A 63 -1.67 11.41 -8.05
CA SER A 63 -1.44 12.39 -6.97
C SER A 63 -1.01 11.75 -5.64
N CYS A 64 0.17 12.13 -5.12
CA CYS A 64 0.66 11.69 -3.81
C CYS A 64 0.20 12.65 -2.69
N PHE A 65 -0.07 12.13 -1.50
CA PHE A 65 -0.17 12.91 -0.26
C PHE A 65 1.01 13.89 -0.06
N CYS A 66 2.19 13.49 -0.48
CA CYS A 66 3.46 14.21 -0.35
C CYS A 66 3.71 15.27 -1.44
N CYS A 67 3.29 15.03 -2.69
CA CYS A 67 3.59 15.91 -3.83
C CYS A 67 2.39 16.77 -4.25
N ASN A 68 1.17 16.32 -3.96
CA ASN A 68 -0.06 17.03 -4.27
C ASN A 68 -1.14 16.68 -3.25
N TYR A 69 -0.93 17.07 -2.00
CA TYR A 69 -1.92 16.90 -0.93
C TYR A 69 -3.30 17.47 -1.29
N PRO A 70 -3.44 18.67 -1.89
CA PRO A 70 -4.74 19.18 -2.31
C PRO A 70 -5.44 18.26 -3.31
N GLY A 71 -4.74 17.80 -4.34
CA GLY A 71 -5.30 16.87 -5.33
C GLY A 71 -5.70 15.52 -4.74
N PHE A 72 -5.01 15.04 -3.71
CA PHE A 72 -5.42 13.85 -2.96
C PHE A 72 -6.64 14.12 -2.05
N ALA A 73 -6.70 15.27 -1.38
CA ALA A 73 -7.77 15.61 -0.45
C ALA A 73 -9.13 15.80 -1.15
N ASP A 74 -9.11 16.20 -2.42
CA ASP A 74 -10.29 16.46 -3.25
C ASP A 74 -10.72 15.24 -4.11
N ALA A 75 -9.98 14.11 -4.06
CA ALA A 75 -10.21 12.90 -4.84
C ALA A 75 -11.21 11.92 -4.22
#